data_AF-A0A2E9I1C6-F1
#
_entry.id   AF-A0A2E9I1C6-F1
#
_cell.length_a   1.000
_cell.length_b   1.000
_cell.length_c   1.000
_cell.angle_alpha   90.00
_cell.angle_beta   90.00
_cell.angle_gamma   90.00
#
_symmetry.space_group_name_H-M   'P 1'
#
loop_
_entity.id
_entity.type
_entity.pdbx_description
1 polymer ?
#
loop_
_entity_poly.entity_id
_entity_poly.type
_entity_poly.pdbx_seq_one_letter_code
_entity_poly.pdbx_strand_id
1 'polypeptide(L)'
;MTERKDTKGDLFQVGTDAAGLESFFAEARAEAPQPGGDFLARIEAQALAEQPAVRSGVPSRAAQSPIGVLRQLRDALGGWAGMAGLATACAAGIWIGVSPPDGLTIFWGGDAAALGTIGVDPLSSFDLALMEG
;
A
#
# COMPACT_ATOMS: atom_id res chain seq x y z
N MET A 1 -42.03 45.61 -2.96
CA MET A 1 -41.40 44.46 -3.63
C MET A 1 -39.89 44.60 -3.43
N THR A 2 -39.38 43.97 -2.38
CA THR A 2 -37.98 44.06 -1.93
C THR A 2 -37.22 42.89 -2.52
N GLU A 3 -36.24 43.15 -3.38
CA GLU A 3 -35.29 42.11 -3.81
C GLU A 3 -33.89 42.56 -3.43
N ARG A 4 -33.42 42.07 -2.27
CA ARG A 4 -31.99 42.03 -1.94
C ARG A 4 -31.45 40.78 -2.61
N LYS A 5 -30.78 40.95 -3.74
CA LYS A 5 -30.12 39.86 -4.46
C LYS A 5 -28.77 39.55 -3.81
N ASP A 6 -28.81 38.58 -2.89
CA ASP A 6 -27.85 37.50 -2.70
C ASP A 6 -26.33 37.83 -2.76
N THR A 7 -25.80 38.40 -1.69
CA THR A 7 -24.36 38.39 -1.35
C THR A 7 -23.98 37.03 -0.74
N LYS A 8 -23.98 35.94 -1.53
CA LYS A 8 -23.55 34.61 -1.03
C LYS A 8 -22.91 33.71 -2.10
N GLY A 9 -22.15 34.30 -3.02
CA GLY A 9 -21.45 33.57 -4.08
C GLY A 9 -19.94 33.39 -3.90
N ASP A 10 -19.25 34.32 -3.25
CA ASP A 10 -17.81 34.52 -3.52
C ASP A 10 -16.84 34.05 -2.43
N LEU A 11 -17.30 33.42 -1.35
CA LEU A 11 -16.41 33.11 -0.22
C LEU A 11 -15.72 31.75 -0.28
N PHE A 12 -16.15 30.83 -1.15
CA PHE A 12 -15.57 29.47 -1.24
C PHE A 12 -15.61 28.90 -2.65
N GLN A 13 -15.10 29.64 -3.63
CA GLN A 13 -14.83 29.07 -4.95
C GLN A 13 -13.60 28.16 -4.85
N VAL A 14 -13.80 26.98 -4.26
CA VAL A 14 -12.88 25.85 -4.22
C VAL A 14 -12.74 25.33 -5.65
N GLY A 15 -11.86 25.98 -6.40
CA GLY A 15 -11.53 25.66 -7.78
C GLY A 15 -10.01 25.68 -7.94
N THR A 16 -9.45 24.49 -8.20
CA THR A 16 -8.02 24.15 -8.36
C THR A 16 -7.24 23.97 -7.06
N ASP A 17 -7.31 22.74 -6.53
CA ASP A 17 -6.76 22.29 -5.25
C ASP A 17 -5.26 22.57 -5.04
N ALA A 18 -4.48 22.77 -6.11
CA ALA A 18 -3.06 23.08 -6.02
C ALA A 18 -2.75 24.56 -5.74
N ALA A 19 -3.52 25.50 -6.31
CA ALA A 19 -3.22 26.93 -6.22
C ALA A 19 -3.59 27.50 -4.84
N GLY A 20 -4.68 27.01 -4.25
CA GLY A 20 -5.09 27.41 -2.89
C GLY A 20 -4.15 26.86 -1.80
N LEU A 21 -3.64 25.64 -1.95
CA LEU A 21 -2.69 25.06 -1.00
C LEU A 21 -1.32 25.73 -1.07
N GLU A 22 -0.86 26.11 -2.26
CA GLU A 22 0.45 26.75 -2.42
C GLU A 22 0.55 28.07 -1.64
N SER A 23 -0.51 28.88 -1.57
CA SER A 23 -0.48 30.11 -0.76
C SER A 23 -0.32 29.81 0.74
N PHE A 24 -1.02 28.80 1.26
CA PHE A 24 -0.87 28.38 2.66
C PHE A 24 0.54 27.82 2.95
N PHE A 25 1.11 27.07 2.02
CA PHE A 25 2.48 26.55 2.17
C PHE A 25 3.56 27.64 2.03
N ALA A 26 3.33 28.65 1.20
CA ALA A 26 4.23 29.80 1.09
C ALA A 26 4.28 30.59 2.41
N GLU A 27 3.13 30.80 3.04
CA GLU A 27 3.04 31.47 4.34
C GLU A 27 3.68 30.65 5.46
N ALA A 28 3.44 29.34 5.51
CA ALA A 28 4.07 28.45 6.48
C ALA A 28 5.61 28.36 6.33
N ARG A 29 6.14 28.56 5.12
CA ARG A 29 7.59 28.65 4.86
C ARG A 29 8.17 30.00 5.30
N ALA A 30 7.42 31.09 5.06
CA ALA A 30 7.85 32.43 5.44
C ALA A 30 7.93 32.59 6.96
N GLU A 31 6.99 32.00 7.68
CA GLU A 31 6.93 32.03 9.14
C GLU A 31 6.91 30.60 9.69
N ALA A 32 8.09 29.99 9.76
CA ALA A 32 8.26 28.66 10.31
C ALA A 32 8.17 28.70 11.85
N PRO A 33 7.08 28.21 12.48
CA PRO A 33 6.96 28.21 13.93
C PRO A 33 7.98 27.21 14.49
N GLN A 34 8.85 27.66 15.40
CA GLN A 34 9.75 26.72 16.07
C GLN A 34 8.94 25.86 17.05
N PRO A 35 9.04 24.53 16.98
CA PRO A 35 8.42 23.66 17.97
C PRO A 35 9.02 23.93 19.35
N GLY A 36 8.17 23.96 20.38
CA GLY A 36 8.63 24.14 21.76
C GLY A 36 9.53 22.98 22.22
N GLY A 37 10.49 23.27 23.10
CA GLY A 37 11.44 22.27 23.60
C GLY A 37 10.77 21.06 24.25
N ASP A 38 9.68 21.28 24.99
CA ASP A 38 8.89 20.20 25.61
C ASP A 38 8.25 19.26 24.58
N PHE A 39 7.82 19.80 23.43
CA PHE A 39 7.26 19.00 22.35
C PHE A 39 8.34 18.15 21.68
N LEU A 40 9.51 18.74 21.43
CA LEU A 40 10.67 18.02 20.90
C LEU A 40 11.12 16.89 21.84
N ALA A 41 11.17 17.15 23.15
CA ALA A 41 11.52 16.14 24.15
C ALA A 41 10.52 14.98 24.19
N ARG A 42 9.22 15.25 23.99
CA ARG A 42 8.20 14.19 23.88
C ARG A 42 8.38 13.36 22.62
N ILE A 43 8.61 14.01 21.46
CA ILE A 43 8.89 13.30 20.20
C ILE A 43 10.11 12.42 20.35
N GLU A 44 11.19 12.93 20.95
CA GLU A 44 12.41 12.17 21.17
C GLU A 44 12.16 10.95 22.06
N ALA A 45 11.43 11.12 23.16
CA ALA A 45 11.04 10.01 24.03
C ALA A 45 10.19 8.96 23.30
N GLN A 46 9.26 9.39 22.45
CA GLN A 46 8.45 8.49 21.63
C GLN A 46 9.29 7.77 20.58
N ALA A 47 10.18 8.48 19.89
CA ALA A 47 11.09 7.90 18.91
C ALA A 47 12.02 6.87 19.56
N LEU A 48 12.53 7.14 20.77
CA LEU A 48 13.35 6.20 21.51
C LEU A 48 12.58 4.96 21.97
N ALA A 49 11.29 5.10 22.30
CA ALA A 49 10.43 3.98 22.65
C ALA A 49 10.09 3.08 21.45
N GLU A 50 9.94 3.67 20.26
CA GLU A 50 9.61 2.96 19.02
C GLU A 50 10.86 2.48 18.26
N GLN A 51 12.05 2.92 18.66
CA GLN A 51 13.29 2.38 18.13
C GLN A 51 13.27 0.87 18.36
N PRO A 52 13.38 0.05 17.29
CA PRO A 52 13.47 -1.39 17.47
C PRO A 52 14.67 -1.60 18.37
N ALA A 53 14.43 -2.17 19.55
CA ALA A 53 15.51 -2.58 20.42
C ALA A 53 16.38 -3.49 19.56
N VAL A 54 17.53 -2.97 19.13
CA VAL A 54 18.62 -3.78 18.63
C VAL A 54 18.86 -4.67 19.82
N ARG A 55 18.36 -5.90 19.76
CA ARG A 55 18.73 -6.89 20.74
C ARG A 55 20.22 -6.97 20.54
N SER A 56 20.96 -6.30 21.42
CA SER A 56 22.34 -6.61 21.76
C SER A 56 22.31 -7.99 22.39
N GLY A 57 21.91 -8.97 21.59
CA GLY A 57 22.06 -10.36 21.86
C GLY A 57 23.53 -10.60 21.66
N VAL A 58 24.29 -10.56 22.74
CA VAL A 58 25.20 -11.68 22.95
C VAL A 58 24.38 -12.91 22.59
N PRO A 59 24.75 -13.71 21.58
CA PRO A 59 23.97 -14.87 21.20
C PRO A 59 24.00 -15.81 22.40
N SER A 60 23.00 -15.71 23.27
CA SER A 60 22.70 -16.74 24.22
C SER A 60 22.34 -17.93 23.35
N ARG A 61 23.19 -18.95 23.40
CA ARG A 61 22.95 -20.28 22.83
C ARG A 61 21.81 -20.94 23.62
N ALA A 62 20.66 -20.27 23.69
CA ALA A 62 19.42 -20.89 24.09
C ALA A 62 19.03 -21.77 22.89
N ALA A 63 18.90 -23.07 23.15
CA ALA A 63 18.57 -24.09 22.18
C ALA A 63 17.51 -23.56 21.20
N GLN A 64 17.89 -23.45 19.92
CA GLN A 64 16.98 -23.08 18.85
C GLN A 64 15.92 -24.18 18.78
N SER A 65 14.79 -23.98 19.47
CA SER A 65 13.58 -24.72 19.13
C SER A 65 13.35 -24.48 17.64
N PRO A 66 13.01 -25.51 16.83
CA PRO A 66 12.79 -25.32 15.40
C PRO A 66 11.71 -24.26 15.24
N ILE A 67 12.13 -23.07 14.82
CA ILE A 67 11.22 -21.97 14.56
C ILE A 67 10.41 -22.43 13.36
N GLY A 68 9.12 -22.70 13.58
CA GLY A 68 8.25 -23.13 12.49
C GLY A 68 8.35 -22.14 11.32
N VAL A 69 8.40 -22.66 10.10
CA VAL A 69 8.59 -21.89 8.85
C VAL A 69 7.68 -20.66 8.79
N LEU A 70 6.44 -20.79 9.28
CA LEU A 70 5.46 -19.70 9.34
C LEU A 70 5.89 -18.54 10.24
N ARG A 71 6.53 -18.83 11.38
CA ARG A 71 7.02 -17.81 12.30
C ARG A 71 8.24 -17.09 11.72
N GLN A 72 9.11 -17.80 11.03
CA GLN A 72 10.23 -17.22 10.30
C GLN A 72 9.74 -16.31 9.15
N LEU A 73 8.71 -16.74 8.41
CA LEU A 73 8.12 -15.94 7.34
C LEU A 73 7.45 -14.67 7.89
N ARG A 74 6.69 -14.78 8.98
CA ARG A 74 6.11 -13.62 9.66
C ARG A 74 7.19 -12.64 10.12
N ASP A 75 8.24 -13.13 10.77
CA ASP A 75 9.31 -12.27 11.29
C ASP A 75 10.11 -11.63 10.12
N ALA A 76 10.27 -12.33 8.98
CA ALA A 76 10.90 -11.79 7.77
C ALA A 76 10.05 -10.73 7.03
N LEU A 77 8.72 -10.87 7.06
CA LEU A 77 7.79 -9.94 6.41
C LEU A 77 7.52 -8.66 7.24
N GLY A 78 8.12 -8.51 8.43
CA GLY A 78 7.88 -7.37 9.31
C GLY A 78 6.73 -7.58 10.31
N GLY A 79 6.44 -8.83 10.65
CA GLY A 79 5.45 -9.18 11.64
C GLY A 79 4.02 -9.23 11.09
N TRP A 80 3.07 -8.78 11.90
CA TRP A 80 1.65 -8.76 11.54
C TRP A 80 1.30 -7.78 10.42
N ALA A 81 2.03 -6.66 10.31
CA ALA A 81 1.84 -5.70 9.22
C ALA A 81 2.20 -6.32 7.85
N GLY A 82 3.30 -7.08 7.78
CA GLY A 82 3.69 -7.81 6.57
C GLY A 82 2.67 -8.85 6.13
N MET A 83 2.15 -9.62 7.09
CA MET A 83 1.10 -10.61 6.83
C MET A 83 -0.20 -9.96 6.35
N ALA A 84 -0.58 -8.81 6.91
CA ALA A 84 -1.74 -8.06 6.44
C ALA A 84 -1.55 -7.58 5.00
N GLY A 85 -0.36 -7.06 4.66
CA GLY A 85 -0.01 -6.69 3.28
C GLY A 85 -0.05 -7.86 2.31
N LEU A 86 0.49 -9.01 2.69
CA LEU A 86 0.44 -10.24 1.88
C LEU A 86 -1.00 -10.69 1.65
N ALA A 87 -1.85 -10.67 2.69
CA ALA A 87 -3.26 -11.02 2.56
C ALA A 87 -4.01 -10.07 1.62
N THR A 88 -3.76 -8.75 1.73
CA THR A 88 -4.33 -7.76 0.82
C THR A 88 -3.83 -7.95 -0.61
N ALA A 89 -2.56 -8.29 -0.82
CA ALA A 89 -2.01 -8.59 -2.14
C ALA A 89 -2.69 -9.81 -2.77
N CYS A 90 -2.94 -10.88 -2.00
CA CYS A 90 -3.70 -12.04 -2.46
C CYS A 90 -5.15 -11.67 -2.83
N ALA A 91 -5.83 -10.87 -1.99
CA ALA A 91 -7.18 -10.42 -2.26
C ALA A 91 -7.26 -9.54 -3.53
N ALA A 92 -6.28 -8.64 -3.72
CA ALA A 92 -6.16 -7.83 -4.93
C ALA A 92 -5.88 -8.70 -6.16
N GLY A 93 -5.02 -9.72 -6.04
CA GLY A 93 -4.77 -10.67 -7.12
C GLY A 93 -6.02 -11.45 -7.54
N ILE A 94 -6.82 -11.93 -6.58
CA ILE A 94 -8.10 -12.60 -6.85
C ILE A 94 -9.07 -11.64 -7.54
N TRP A 95 -9.18 -10.40 -7.05
CA TRP A 95 -10.05 -9.37 -7.64
C TRP A 95 -9.68 -9.07 -9.09
N ILE A 96 -8.39 -8.87 -9.37
CA ILE A 96 -7.87 -8.60 -10.72
C ILE A 96 -8.07 -9.81 -11.64
N GLY A 97 -7.90 -11.04 -11.13
CA GLY A 97 -8.11 -12.26 -11.92
C GLY A 97 -9.57 -12.49 -12.33
N VAL A 98 -10.52 -12.18 -11.45
CA VAL A 98 -11.96 -12.33 -11.73
C VAL A 98 -12.48 -11.25 -12.68
N SER A 99 -11.94 -10.04 -12.61
CA SER A 99 -12.32 -8.93 -13.48
C SER A 99 -11.08 -8.27 -14.05
N PRO A 100 -10.50 -8.83 -15.13
CA PRO A 100 -9.34 -8.24 -15.78
C PRO A 100 -9.71 -6.84 -16.29
N PRO A 101 -9.06 -5.76 -15.81
CA PRO A 101 -9.27 -4.43 -16.37
C PRO A 101 -8.77 -4.39 -17.82
N ASP A 102 -9.56 -3.78 -18.73
CA ASP A 102 -9.28 -3.73 -20.16
C ASP A 102 -7.86 -3.20 -20.50
N GLY A 103 -7.31 -2.34 -19.63
CA GLY A 103 -5.94 -1.79 -19.77
C GLY A 103 -4.79 -2.77 -19.56
N LEU A 104 -5.01 -3.94 -18.93
CA LEU A 104 -3.94 -4.94 -18.70
C LEU A 104 -3.56 -5.71 -19.97
N THR A 105 -4.46 -5.83 -20.94
CA THR A 105 -4.23 -6.50 -22.22
C THR A 105 -3.09 -5.84 -23.02
N ILE A 106 -2.95 -4.53 -22.87
CA ILE A 106 -1.94 -3.69 -23.53
C ILE A 106 -0.52 -3.99 -22.99
N PHE A 107 -0.41 -4.32 -21.70
CA PHE A 107 0.88 -4.62 -21.04
C PHE A 107 1.33 -6.06 -21.26
N TRP A 108 0.38 -6.99 -21.42
CA TRP A 108 0.65 -8.42 -21.59
C TRP A 108 0.81 -8.86 -23.05
N GLY A 109 0.66 -7.94 -24.01
CA GLY A 109 0.90 -8.20 -25.44
C GLY A 109 -0.06 -9.22 -26.08
N GLY A 110 -1.11 -9.62 -25.35
CA GLY A 110 -2.07 -10.62 -25.76
C GLY A 110 -3.48 -10.09 -25.59
N ASP A 111 -4.24 -10.15 -26.68
CA ASP A 111 -5.69 -10.01 -26.62
C ASP A 111 -6.23 -11.12 -25.71
N ALA A 112 -6.87 -10.76 -24.59
CA ALA A 112 -7.45 -11.76 -23.68
C ALA A 112 -8.50 -12.62 -24.42
N ALA A 113 -9.11 -12.09 -25.49
CA ALA A 113 -9.97 -12.85 -26.38
C ALA A 113 -9.20 -13.85 -27.27
N ALA A 114 -7.93 -13.56 -27.62
CA ALA A 114 -7.09 -14.49 -28.37
C ALA A 114 -6.69 -15.72 -27.54
N LEU A 115 -6.52 -15.58 -26.22
CA LEU A 115 -6.32 -16.72 -25.29
C LEU A 115 -7.51 -17.69 -25.27
N GLY A 116 -8.73 -17.22 -25.59
CA GLY A 116 -9.89 -18.09 -25.79
C GLY A 116 -9.92 -18.79 -27.17
N THR A 117 -9.18 -18.27 -28.15
CA THR A 117 -9.12 -18.83 -29.52
C THR A 117 -7.92 -19.75 -29.76
N ILE A 118 -6.84 -19.59 -28.99
CA ILE A 118 -5.77 -20.59 -28.89
C ILE A 118 -6.31 -21.64 -27.92
N GLY A 119 -7.07 -22.61 -28.44
CA GLY A 119 -7.74 -23.67 -27.68
C GLY A 119 -6.78 -24.63 -27.00
N VAL A 120 -6.02 -24.13 -26.03
CA VAL A 120 -5.29 -24.93 -25.05
C VAL A 120 -6.21 -25.05 -23.85
N ASP A 121 -7.10 -26.04 -23.90
CA ASP A 121 -7.84 -26.41 -22.70
C ASP A 121 -6.83 -27.02 -21.71
N PRO A 122 -6.70 -26.47 -20.49
CA PRO A 122 -5.80 -27.02 -19.47
C PRO A 122 -6.12 -28.49 -19.16
N LEU A 123 -7.37 -28.94 -19.36
CA LEU A 123 -7.74 -30.34 -19.19
C LEU A 123 -7.13 -31.21 -20.30
N SER A 124 -7.25 -30.80 -21.57
CA SER A 124 -6.70 -31.56 -22.70
C SER A 124 -5.17 -31.62 -22.68
N SER A 125 -4.51 -30.57 -22.16
CA SER A 125 -3.05 -30.58 -22.00
C SER A 125 -2.58 -31.58 -20.94
N PHE A 126 -3.39 -31.82 -19.90
CA PHE A 126 -3.08 -32.79 -18.86
C PHE A 126 -3.27 -34.23 -19.35
N ASP A 127 -4.36 -34.48 -20.09
CA ASP A 127 -4.61 -35.77 -20.74
C ASP A 127 -3.54 -36.10 -21.80
N LEU A 128 -3.10 -35.12 -22.60
CA LEU A 128 -2.02 -35.31 -23.57
C LEU A 128 -0.70 -35.68 -22.87
N ALA A 129 -0.37 -35.04 -21.75
CA ALA A 129 0.82 -35.35 -20.96
C ALA A 129 0.76 -36.74 -20.28
N LEU A 130 -0.44 -37.21 -19.93
CA LEU A 130 -0.65 -38.58 -19.42
C LEU A 130 -0.58 -39.64 -20.52
N MET A 131 -0.85 -39.28 -21.78
CA MET A 131 -0.87 -40.20 -22.91
C MET A 131 0.49 -40.29 -23.64
N GLU A 132 1.36 -39.29 -23.47
CA GLU A 132 2.73 -39.25 -24.02
C GLU A 132 3.83 -39.73 -23.03
N GLY A 133 3.46 -40.14 -21.81
CA GLY A 133 4.35 -40.80 -20.84
C GLY A 133 4.26 -42.32 -20.89
#